data_AF-A0A8D2FLP1-F1
#
_entry.id   AF-A0A8D2FLP1-F1
#
_cell.length_a   1.000
_cell.length_b   1.000
_cell.length_c   1.000
_cell.angle_alpha   90.00
_cell.angle_beta   90.00
_cell.angle_gamma   90.00
#
_symmetry.space_group_name_H-M   'P 1'
#
loop_
_entity.id
_entity.type
_entity.pdbx_description
1 polymer ?
#
loop_
_entity_poly.entity_id
_entity_poly.type
_entity_poly.pdbx_seq_one_letter_code
_entity_poly.pdbx_strand_id
1 'polypeptide(L)'
;MGEAGAGAGAGAPGGPEASPEAEVVKLLPFLAPGARADLQAAAVRHVLALTGSGPGRALLAGQEALLQALVELAPASAPARDAARALVNLAADPGLHETLLAADPGLPARLLGRALDPQWPWAEEAAAALANLSREPGPCAELMAALAAAEPADSGLERLVRALCTPGYNARAPLHYLAPLLSNLSQRPAARAFLLDPDRCVVQRLLPHTQYPDSSVRRGGVVGTLRNCCFEHRHHEWLLGPEVDILPFLLLPLAGPEDFSEEEMERLPVDLQYLPPDKQREPDADIRKMLVEAIMLLTATAPGRQQVRDQGAYLILRELHSWEPEPDVRAACEKLIQVLIGDEPEPGMENLLEVQVPEDVEQQLQQLDCQEQEQLEREQERELELAPEPWVERATPT
;
A
#
# COMPACT_ATOMS: atom_id res chain seq x y z
N MET A 1 68.09 10.47 39.41
CA MET A 1 68.30 11.57 38.45
C MET A 1 68.47 10.96 37.07
N GLY A 2 67.55 11.30 36.15
CA GLY A 2 67.61 11.21 34.68
C GLY A 2 67.97 9.87 34.02
N GLU A 3 67.45 9.49 32.87
CA GLU A 3 66.38 9.99 32.01
C GLU A 3 66.22 8.89 30.93
N ALA A 4 64.98 8.52 30.60
CA ALA A 4 64.67 7.60 29.52
C ALA A 4 64.55 8.39 28.20
N GLY A 5 65.38 8.08 27.21
CA GLY A 5 65.30 8.65 25.87
C GLY A 5 64.72 7.65 24.88
N ALA A 6 63.47 7.90 24.46
CA ALA A 6 62.75 7.19 23.43
C ALA A 6 63.25 7.58 22.01
N GLY A 7 63.54 6.59 21.17
CA GLY A 7 63.78 6.77 19.74
C GLY A 7 62.47 6.63 18.98
N ALA A 8 61.94 7.75 18.49
CA ALA A 8 60.74 7.81 17.66
C ALA A 8 61.02 7.30 16.24
N GLY A 9 60.32 6.24 15.83
CA GLY A 9 60.14 5.90 14.43
C GLY A 9 59.03 6.75 13.84
N ALA A 10 59.37 7.64 12.90
CA ALA A 10 58.43 8.46 12.17
C ALA A 10 57.58 7.60 11.23
N GLY A 11 56.34 7.32 11.62
CA GLY A 11 55.28 6.93 10.68
C GLY A 11 54.84 8.15 9.89
N ALA A 12 54.91 8.07 8.57
CA ALA A 12 54.38 9.09 7.67
C ALA A 12 52.87 9.30 7.94
N PRO A 13 52.35 10.55 7.92
CA PRO A 13 50.92 10.76 7.99
C PRO A 13 50.32 10.35 6.64
N GLY A 14 49.41 9.38 6.65
CA GLY A 14 48.51 9.15 5.52
C GLY A 14 47.82 10.48 5.19
N GLY A 15 47.78 10.83 3.90
CA GLY A 15 47.05 12.01 3.43
C GLY A 15 45.57 11.93 3.83
N PRO A 16 44.83 13.05 3.80
CA PRO A 16 43.42 13.06 4.19
C PRO A 16 42.66 12.09 3.28
N GLU A 17 42.19 10.97 3.83
CA GLU A 17 41.20 10.14 3.17
C GLU A 17 39.99 11.04 2.87
N ALA A 18 39.63 11.17 1.59
CA ALA A 18 38.48 11.95 1.21
C ALA A 18 37.24 11.37 1.89
N SER A 19 36.37 12.22 2.46
CA SER A 19 35.14 11.72 3.05
C SER A 19 34.31 10.96 2.01
N PRO A 20 33.61 9.88 2.38
CA PRO A 20 32.74 9.14 1.46
C PRO A 20 31.76 10.04 0.70
N GLU A 21 31.29 11.13 1.35
CA GLU A 21 30.43 12.15 0.73
C GLU A 21 31.13 12.88 -0.42
N ALA A 22 32.40 13.26 -0.23
CA ALA A 22 33.20 13.90 -1.26
C ALA A 22 33.47 12.96 -2.45
N GLU A 23 33.38 11.64 -2.27
CA GLU A 23 33.48 10.68 -3.38
C GLU A 23 32.20 10.61 -4.21
N VAL A 24 31.03 10.64 -3.57
CA VAL A 24 29.74 10.67 -4.28
C VAL A 24 29.59 11.94 -5.12
N VAL A 25 30.04 13.09 -4.62
CA VAL A 25 30.02 14.36 -5.36
C VAL A 25 30.83 14.27 -6.67
N LYS A 26 31.89 13.44 -6.72
CA LYS A 26 32.68 13.23 -7.95
C LYS A 26 31.88 12.53 -9.06
N LEU A 27 30.73 11.93 -8.75
CA LEU A 27 29.87 11.28 -9.73
C LEU A 27 29.00 12.28 -10.50
N LEU A 28 28.70 13.46 -9.92
CA LEU A 28 27.78 14.44 -10.51
C LEU A 28 28.13 14.87 -11.94
N PRO A 29 29.40 15.14 -12.31
CA PRO A 29 29.74 15.49 -13.69
C PRO A 29 29.41 14.39 -14.70
N PHE A 30 29.38 13.13 -14.28
CA PHE A 30 29.03 12.00 -15.14
C PHE A 30 27.52 11.75 -15.22
N LEU A 31 26.74 12.31 -14.30
CA LEU A 31 25.29 12.24 -14.28
C LEU A 31 24.63 13.40 -15.02
N ALA A 32 25.37 14.49 -15.26
CA ALA A 32 24.88 15.69 -15.92
C ALA A 32 24.26 15.41 -17.31
N PRO A 33 23.24 16.19 -17.72
CA PRO A 33 22.70 16.13 -19.07
C PRO A 33 23.80 16.32 -20.13
N GLY A 34 23.87 15.42 -21.12
CA GLY A 34 24.88 15.46 -22.18
C GLY A 34 26.23 14.80 -21.84
N ALA A 35 26.38 14.23 -20.64
CA ALA A 35 27.53 13.37 -20.34
C ALA A 35 27.59 12.16 -21.30
N ARG A 36 28.80 11.61 -21.50
CA ARG A 36 28.96 10.43 -22.36
C ARG A 36 28.14 9.26 -21.80
N ALA A 37 27.37 8.60 -22.66
CA ALA A 37 26.41 7.57 -22.25
C ALA A 37 27.05 6.39 -21.50
N ASP A 38 28.28 6.00 -21.85
CA ASP A 38 29.04 4.94 -21.17
C ASP A 38 29.44 5.33 -19.74
N LEU A 39 29.90 6.57 -19.55
CA LEU A 39 30.25 7.11 -18.24
C LEU A 39 29.01 7.35 -17.37
N GLN A 40 27.92 7.86 -17.95
CA GLN A 40 26.66 8.04 -17.25
C GLN A 40 26.10 6.68 -16.77
N ALA A 41 26.14 5.65 -17.62
CA ALA A 41 25.74 4.30 -17.23
C ALA A 41 26.63 3.73 -16.11
N ALA A 42 27.94 3.95 -16.16
CA ALA A 42 28.85 3.52 -15.09
C ALA A 42 28.56 4.24 -13.76
N ALA A 43 28.35 5.56 -13.81
CA ALA A 43 28.05 6.37 -12.63
C ALA A 43 26.73 5.96 -11.98
N VAL A 44 25.65 5.80 -12.76
CA VAL A 44 24.36 5.38 -12.21
C VAL A 44 24.41 3.96 -11.66
N ARG A 45 25.10 3.02 -12.32
CA ARG A 45 25.27 1.65 -11.78
C ARG A 45 26.01 1.66 -10.44
N HIS A 46 26.98 2.54 -10.28
CA HIS A 46 27.68 2.70 -9.00
C HIS A 46 26.74 3.25 -7.92
N VAL A 47 25.94 4.28 -8.23
CA VAL A 47 24.91 4.79 -7.32
C VAL A 47 23.91 3.70 -6.94
N LEU A 48 23.39 2.95 -7.91
CA LEU A 48 22.48 1.83 -7.67
C LEU A 48 23.12 0.78 -6.75
N ALA A 49 24.39 0.42 -6.97
CA ALA A 49 25.10 -0.53 -6.12
C ALA A 49 25.18 -0.06 -4.66
N LEU A 50 25.43 1.23 -4.42
CA LEU A 50 25.47 1.80 -3.07
C LEU A 50 24.12 1.69 -2.34
N THR A 51 23.00 1.80 -3.06
CA THR A 51 21.66 1.65 -2.45
C THR A 51 21.37 0.25 -1.90
N GLY A 52 22.18 -0.74 -2.24
CA GLY A 52 22.09 -2.11 -1.72
C GLY A 52 22.46 -2.26 -0.25
N SER A 53 23.00 -1.23 0.40
CA SER A 53 23.38 -1.24 1.82
C SER A 53 22.81 -0.05 2.58
N GLY A 54 22.49 -0.23 3.87
CA GLY A 54 22.04 0.86 4.74
C GLY A 54 22.99 2.07 4.78
N PRO A 55 24.31 1.87 5.02
CA PRO A 55 25.29 2.95 4.99
C PRO A 55 25.36 3.67 3.64
N GLY A 56 25.29 2.92 2.53
CA GLY A 56 25.29 3.49 1.19
C GLY A 56 24.03 4.32 0.91
N ARG A 57 22.85 3.88 1.36
CA ARG A 57 21.63 4.71 1.23
C ARG A 57 21.71 5.98 2.07
N ALA A 58 22.18 5.90 3.31
CA ALA A 58 22.37 7.06 4.18
C ALA A 58 23.33 8.10 3.56
N LEU A 59 24.42 7.63 2.94
CA LEU A 59 25.38 8.46 2.24
C LEU A 59 24.76 9.26 1.08
N LEU A 60 23.85 8.63 0.32
CA LEU A 60 23.21 9.23 -0.84
C LEU A 60 22.02 10.13 -0.48
N ALA A 61 21.30 9.83 0.60
CA ALA A 61 20.06 10.50 0.97
C ALA A 61 20.22 12.00 1.22
N GLY A 62 21.37 12.43 1.73
CA GLY A 62 21.67 13.84 2.00
C GLY A 62 22.16 14.66 0.79
N GLN A 63 22.23 14.08 -0.41
CA GLN A 63 22.89 14.68 -1.57
C GLN A 63 21.88 15.24 -2.58
N GLU A 64 21.40 16.48 -2.37
CA GLU A 64 20.38 17.14 -3.22
C GLU A 64 20.69 17.05 -4.72
N ALA A 65 21.88 17.49 -5.13
CA ALA A 65 22.27 17.53 -6.53
C ALA A 65 22.30 16.13 -7.17
N LEU A 66 22.59 15.09 -6.38
CA LEU A 66 22.54 13.72 -6.85
C LEU A 66 21.10 13.27 -7.07
N LEU A 67 20.21 13.52 -6.10
CA LEU A 67 18.80 13.16 -6.18
C LEU A 67 18.14 13.82 -7.40
N GLN A 68 18.39 15.11 -7.60
CA GLN A 68 17.92 15.85 -8.78
C GLN A 68 18.46 15.24 -10.07
N ALA A 69 19.76 14.96 -10.15
CA ALA A 69 20.36 14.36 -11.33
C ALA A 69 19.73 12.99 -11.67
N LEU A 70 19.46 12.14 -10.66
CA LEU A 70 18.83 10.83 -10.87
C LEU A 70 17.42 10.94 -11.45
N VAL A 71 16.61 11.92 -11.00
CA VAL A 71 15.23 12.13 -11.46
C VAL A 71 15.17 12.77 -12.86
N GLU A 72 16.20 13.51 -13.25
CA GLU A 72 16.28 14.23 -14.53
C GLU A 72 16.88 13.42 -15.69
N LEU A 73 17.44 12.24 -15.42
CA LEU A 73 18.03 11.40 -16.47
C LEU A 73 17.06 11.09 -17.60
N ALA A 74 17.57 11.13 -18.83
CA ALA A 74 16.74 11.03 -20.03
C ALA A 74 15.98 9.68 -20.10
N PRO A 75 14.66 9.71 -20.36
CA PRO A 75 13.76 8.56 -20.17
C PRO A 75 14.14 7.32 -20.98
N ALA A 76 14.61 7.51 -22.21
CA ALA A 76 14.92 6.43 -23.14
C ALA A 76 16.32 5.83 -22.97
N SER A 77 17.04 6.20 -21.91
CA SER A 77 18.41 5.77 -21.67
C SER A 77 18.47 4.59 -20.69
N ALA A 78 19.37 3.62 -20.91
CA ALA A 78 19.63 2.55 -19.94
C ALA A 78 20.01 3.08 -18.53
N PRO A 79 20.78 4.18 -18.38
CA PRO A 79 21.00 4.83 -17.10
C PRO A 79 19.72 5.25 -16.36
N ALA A 80 18.68 5.70 -17.05
CA ALA A 80 17.44 6.14 -16.39
C ALA A 80 16.72 5.02 -15.64
N ARG A 81 16.80 3.77 -16.14
CA ARG A 81 16.29 2.60 -15.42
C ARG A 81 16.97 2.42 -14.07
N ASP A 82 18.29 2.40 -14.09
CA ASP A 82 19.09 2.09 -12.92
C ASP A 82 18.96 3.23 -11.88
N ALA A 83 18.76 4.47 -12.33
CA ALA A 83 18.47 5.61 -11.47
C ALA A 83 17.08 5.55 -10.86
N ALA A 84 16.06 5.17 -11.64
CA ALA A 84 14.71 4.97 -11.12
C ALA A 84 14.70 3.87 -10.04
N ARG A 85 15.42 2.77 -10.26
CA ARG A 85 15.59 1.72 -9.25
C ARG A 85 16.34 2.20 -8.00
N ALA A 86 17.38 3.02 -8.17
CA ALA A 86 18.10 3.60 -7.04
C ALA A 86 17.18 4.48 -6.19
N LEU A 87 16.32 5.30 -6.81
CA LEU A 87 15.32 6.11 -6.11
C LEU A 87 14.30 5.25 -5.36
N VAL A 88 13.83 4.14 -5.95
CA VAL A 88 12.96 3.18 -5.25
C VAL A 88 13.65 2.61 -4.01
N ASN A 89 14.92 2.21 -4.11
CA ASN A 89 15.67 1.65 -2.99
C ASN A 89 15.93 2.68 -1.88
N LEU A 90 16.18 3.95 -2.23
CA LEU A 90 16.31 5.03 -1.26
C LEU A 90 14.98 5.28 -0.54
N ALA A 91 13.89 5.35 -1.31
CA ALA A 91 12.56 5.54 -0.76
C ALA A 91 12.08 4.34 0.08
N ALA A 92 12.62 3.13 -0.12
CA ALA A 92 12.23 1.94 0.63
C ALA A 92 12.69 1.93 2.10
N ASP A 93 13.59 2.85 2.51
CA ASP A 93 14.12 2.94 3.87
C ASP A 93 13.44 4.08 4.65
N PRO A 94 12.49 3.80 5.56
CA PRO A 94 11.74 4.83 6.29
C PRO A 94 12.64 5.77 7.09
N GLY A 95 13.78 5.27 7.60
CA GLY A 95 14.73 6.06 8.37
C GLY A 95 15.42 7.18 7.57
N LEU A 96 15.27 7.19 6.24
CA LEU A 96 15.86 8.19 5.36
C LEU A 96 14.87 9.23 4.86
N HIS A 97 13.57 9.08 5.08
CA HIS A 97 12.56 9.93 4.45
C HIS A 97 12.69 11.40 4.85
N GLU A 98 12.93 11.68 6.13
CA GLU A 98 13.20 13.04 6.60
C GLU A 98 14.48 13.62 5.97
N THR A 99 15.52 12.80 5.83
CA THR A 99 16.80 13.23 5.24
C THR A 99 16.64 13.52 3.74
N LEU A 100 15.96 12.64 3.01
CA LEU A 100 15.65 12.81 1.59
C LEU A 100 14.84 14.08 1.35
N LEU A 101 13.83 14.32 2.20
CA LEU A 101 12.96 15.48 2.05
C LEU A 101 13.66 16.78 2.47
N ALA A 102 14.51 16.74 3.51
CA ALA A 102 15.31 17.89 3.91
C ALA A 102 16.37 18.26 2.85
N ALA A 103 16.98 17.26 2.21
CA ALA A 103 17.91 17.47 1.10
C ALA A 103 17.19 18.00 -0.13
N ASP A 104 16.00 17.49 -0.45
CA ASP A 104 15.30 17.84 -1.68
C ASP A 104 13.76 17.86 -1.51
N PRO A 105 13.19 18.97 -1.01
CA PRO A 105 11.75 19.09 -0.79
C PRO A 105 10.91 18.91 -2.06
N GLY A 106 11.49 19.19 -3.24
CA GLY A 106 10.82 19.05 -4.53
C GLY A 106 10.76 17.61 -5.05
N LEU A 107 11.38 16.64 -4.36
CA LEU A 107 11.48 15.26 -4.83
C LEU A 107 10.11 14.61 -5.06
N PRO A 108 9.12 14.67 -4.13
CA PRO A 108 7.80 14.10 -4.36
C PRO A 108 7.10 14.70 -5.58
N ALA A 109 7.18 16.01 -5.78
CA ALA A 109 6.55 16.69 -6.91
C ALA A 109 7.16 16.26 -8.26
N ARG A 110 8.49 16.13 -8.36
CA ARG A 110 9.13 15.66 -9.59
C ARG A 110 8.82 14.19 -9.88
N LEU A 111 8.85 13.33 -8.85
CA LEU A 111 8.46 11.93 -8.99
C LEU A 111 6.99 11.79 -9.42
N LEU A 112 6.09 12.62 -8.89
CA LEU A 112 4.69 12.65 -9.30
C LEU A 112 4.56 13.03 -10.78
N GLY A 113 5.31 14.04 -11.23
CA GLY A 113 5.39 14.41 -12.64
C GLY A 113 5.82 13.24 -13.53
N ARG A 114 6.79 12.42 -13.09
CA ARG A 114 7.24 11.22 -13.82
C ARG A 114 6.23 10.08 -13.80
N ALA A 115 5.59 9.84 -12.65
CA ALA A 115 4.60 8.78 -12.48
C ALA A 115 3.34 9.02 -13.32
N LEU A 116 2.95 10.29 -13.51
CA LEU A 116 1.77 10.67 -14.28
C LEU A 116 2.05 11.02 -15.75
N ASP A 117 3.30 10.95 -16.20
CA ASP A 117 3.66 11.14 -17.62
C ASP A 117 3.40 9.84 -18.41
N PRO A 118 2.46 9.85 -19.38
CA PRO A 118 2.10 8.64 -20.15
C PRO A 118 3.23 8.15 -21.09
N GLN A 119 4.27 8.96 -21.31
CA GLN A 119 5.41 8.61 -22.16
C GLN A 119 6.64 8.17 -21.36
N TRP A 120 6.65 8.39 -20.04
CA TRP A 120 7.79 8.09 -19.18
C TRP A 120 7.94 6.57 -19.00
N PRO A 121 9.05 5.94 -19.43
CA PRO A 121 9.20 4.49 -19.38
C PRO A 121 9.27 3.93 -17.95
N TRP A 122 9.74 4.74 -17.00
CA TRP A 122 10.00 4.33 -15.60
C TRP A 122 8.94 4.90 -14.65
N ALA A 123 7.71 5.06 -15.16
CA ALA A 123 6.62 5.66 -14.38
C ALA A 123 6.17 4.73 -13.25
N GLU A 124 6.34 3.40 -13.43
CA GLU A 124 6.12 2.40 -12.40
C GLU A 124 7.06 2.61 -11.21
N GLU A 125 8.37 2.76 -11.48
CA GLU A 125 9.37 3.00 -10.45
C GLU A 125 9.17 4.34 -9.74
N ALA A 126 8.76 5.38 -10.48
CA ALA A 126 8.39 6.66 -9.87
C ALA A 126 7.18 6.50 -8.93
N ALA A 127 6.14 5.78 -9.36
CA ALA A 127 4.99 5.47 -8.53
C ALA A 127 5.38 4.62 -7.30
N ALA A 128 6.29 3.66 -7.45
CA ALA A 128 6.79 2.83 -6.35
C ALA A 128 7.58 3.64 -5.32
N ALA A 129 8.45 4.56 -5.77
CA ALA A 129 9.16 5.47 -4.87
C ALA A 129 8.19 6.36 -4.09
N LEU A 130 7.16 6.91 -4.76
CA LEU A 130 6.10 7.68 -4.09
C LEU A 130 5.29 6.83 -3.12
N ALA A 131 4.94 5.59 -3.47
CA ALA A 131 4.22 4.67 -2.59
C ALA A 131 5.03 4.32 -1.33
N ASN A 132 6.36 4.34 -1.42
CA ASN A 132 7.21 4.16 -0.24
C ASN A 132 7.30 5.44 0.59
N LEU A 133 7.58 6.59 -0.04
CA LEU A 133 7.67 7.89 0.66
C LEU A 133 6.36 8.28 1.36
N SER A 134 5.21 8.05 0.71
CA SER A 134 3.90 8.46 1.22
C SER A 134 3.41 7.69 2.44
N ARG A 135 4.13 6.64 2.88
CA ARG A 135 3.84 5.95 4.14
C ARG A 135 4.09 6.86 5.34
N GLU A 136 5.03 7.80 5.20
CA GLU A 136 5.40 8.71 6.27
C GLU A 136 4.62 10.04 6.17
N PRO A 137 4.21 10.64 7.31
CA PRO A 137 3.37 11.84 7.31
C PRO A 137 3.98 13.04 6.57
N GLY A 138 5.30 13.24 6.68
CA GLY A 138 6.01 14.37 6.06
C GLY A 138 5.97 14.33 4.53
N PRO A 139 6.56 13.31 3.87
CA PRO A 139 6.50 13.20 2.42
C PRO A 139 5.07 13.06 1.87
N CYS A 140 4.15 12.44 2.62
CA CYS A 140 2.74 12.39 2.26
C CYS A 140 2.10 13.79 2.20
N ALA A 141 2.42 14.66 3.17
CA ALA A 141 1.94 16.04 3.18
C ALA A 141 2.48 16.85 2.00
N GLU A 142 3.76 16.72 1.67
CA GLU A 142 4.38 17.38 0.50
C GLU A 142 3.78 16.90 -0.81
N LEU A 143 3.50 15.60 -0.92
CA LEU A 143 2.82 15.06 -2.09
C LEU A 143 1.37 15.58 -2.21
N MET A 144 0.62 15.65 -1.11
CA MET A 144 -0.71 16.26 -1.09
C MET A 144 -0.67 17.73 -1.50
N ALA A 145 0.34 18.48 -1.06
CA ALA A 145 0.55 19.87 -1.48
C ALA A 145 0.84 19.97 -2.99
N ALA A 146 1.69 19.08 -3.53
CA ALA A 146 1.97 19.02 -4.96
C ALA A 146 0.73 18.67 -5.81
N LEU A 147 -0.11 17.76 -5.33
CA LEU A 147 -1.38 17.40 -5.97
C LEU A 147 -2.39 18.57 -5.95
N ALA A 148 -2.42 19.33 -4.86
CA ALA A 148 -3.30 20.49 -4.69
C ALA A 148 -2.84 21.72 -5.47
N ALA A 149 -1.54 21.84 -5.76
CA ALA A 149 -0.99 22.92 -6.58
C ALA A 149 -1.30 22.78 -8.08
N ALA A 150 -1.87 21.66 -8.52
CA ALA A 150 -2.33 21.47 -9.89
C ALA A 150 -3.50 22.41 -10.23
N GLU A 151 -3.59 22.82 -11.50
CA GLU A 151 -4.64 23.73 -11.97
C GLU A 151 -6.06 23.21 -11.64
N PRO A 152 -7.02 24.07 -11.25
CA PRO A 152 -8.36 23.64 -10.81
C PRO A 152 -9.12 22.79 -11.82
N ALA A 153 -8.82 22.96 -13.12
CA ALA A 153 -9.42 22.20 -14.22
C ALA A 153 -8.87 20.77 -14.36
N ASP A 154 -7.74 20.44 -13.72
CA ASP A 154 -7.09 19.12 -13.77
C ASP A 154 -6.48 18.81 -12.39
N SER A 155 -7.35 18.57 -11.40
CA SER A 155 -6.95 18.23 -10.02
C SER A 155 -5.91 17.09 -10.02
N GLY A 156 -4.85 17.23 -9.23
CA GLY A 156 -3.78 16.23 -9.18
C GLY A 156 -4.28 14.84 -8.78
N LEU A 157 -5.23 14.76 -7.84
CA LEU A 157 -5.84 13.48 -7.43
C LEU A 157 -6.70 12.88 -8.55
N GLU A 158 -7.42 13.72 -9.30
CA GLU A 158 -8.19 13.28 -10.47
C GLU A 158 -7.27 12.64 -11.52
N ARG A 159 -6.12 13.27 -11.80
CA ARG A 159 -5.11 12.74 -12.71
C ARG A 159 -4.54 11.42 -12.23
N LEU A 160 -4.28 11.30 -10.93
CA LEU A 160 -3.75 10.09 -10.32
C LEU A 160 -4.74 8.94 -10.47
N VAL A 161 -6.02 9.14 -10.13
CA VAL A 161 -7.07 8.13 -10.29
C VAL A 161 -7.28 7.79 -11.76
N ARG A 162 -7.27 8.79 -12.66
CA ARG A 162 -7.36 8.57 -14.11
C ARG A 162 -6.20 7.70 -14.61
N ALA A 163 -4.97 7.98 -14.19
CA ALA A 163 -3.79 7.20 -14.55
C ALA A 163 -3.84 5.77 -14.01
N LEU A 164 -4.36 5.60 -12.79
CA LEU A 164 -4.57 4.30 -12.18
C LEU A 164 -5.62 3.48 -12.94
N CYS A 165 -6.78 4.06 -13.23
CA CYS A 165 -7.96 3.32 -13.71
C CYS A 165 -8.06 3.20 -15.23
N THR A 166 -7.29 3.97 -16.01
CA THR A 166 -7.35 3.91 -17.48
C THR A 166 -6.45 2.80 -18.01
N PRO A 167 -6.99 1.74 -18.65
CA PRO A 167 -6.17 0.71 -19.27
C PRO A 167 -5.26 1.31 -20.34
N GLY A 168 -3.97 0.97 -20.28
CA GLY A 168 -2.99 1.48 -21.25
C GLY A 168 -2.67 2.98 -21.14
N TYR A 169 -2.96 3.62 -19.99
CA TYR A 169 -2.57 5.02 -19.73
C TYR A 169 -1.11 5.31 -20.10
N ASN A 170 -0.22 4.38 -19.74
CA ASN A 170 1.18 4.38 -20.17
C ASN A 170 1.48 3.02 -20.83
N ALA A 171 1.91 3.04 -22.09
CA ALA A 171 2.17 1.81 -22.85
C ALA A 171 3.44 1.05 -22.39
N ARG A 172 4.25 1.66 -21.52
CA ARG A 172 5.54 1.14 -21.04
C ARG A 172 5.56 0.82 -19.55
N ALA A 173 4.55 1.28 -18.80
CA ALA A 173 4.47 1.09 -17.35
C ALA A 173 3.03 0.73 -16.95
N PRO A 174 2.82 -0.36 -16.18
CA PRO A 174 1.48 -0.81 -15.83
C PRO A 174 0.81 0.02 -14.72
N LEU A 175 1.57 0.87 -14.02
CA LEU A 175 1.16 1.78 -12.95
C LEU A 175 0.49 1.11 -11.74
N HIS A 176 0.96 -0.08 -11.34
CA HIS A 176 0.37 -0.81 -10.21
C HIS A 176 0.61 -0.08 -8.89
N TYR A 177 1.80 0.50 -8.68
CA TYR A 177 2.15 1.22 -7.46
C TYR A 177 1.39 2.55 -7.26
N LEU A 178 0.60 3.03 -8.23
CA LEU A 178 -0.33 4.14 -7.98
C LEU A 178 -1.45 3.75 -7.00
N ALA A 179 -1.78 2.45 -6.89
CA ALA A 179 -2.81 1.97 -5.97
C ALA A 179 -2.37 2.08 -4.50
N PRO A 180 -1.24 1.51 -4.05
CA PRO A 180 -0.78 1.72 -2.67
C PRO A 180 -0.43 3.19 -2.38
N LEU A 181 0.00 3.96 -3.39
CA LEU A 181 0.13 5.41 -3.24
C LEU A 181 -1.21 6.06 -2.88
N LEU A 182 -2.28 5.77 -3.62
CA LEU A 182 -3.61 6.29 -3.33
C LEU A 182 -4.13 5.82 -1.97
N SER A 183 -3.82 4.58 -1.57
CA SER A 183 -4.14 4.05 -0.24
C SER A 183 -3.49 4.89 0.87
N ASN A 184 -2.21 5.22 0.73
CA ASN A 184 -1.52 6.06 1.71
C ASN A 184 -2.10 7.48 1.77
N LEU A 185 -2.41 8.07 0.60
CA LEU A 185 -3.03 9.39 0.51
C LEU A 185 -4.43 9.41 1.16
N SER A 186 -5.23 8.37 0.97
CA SER A 186 -6.60 8.26 1.50
C SER A 186 -6.68 8.12 3.03
N GLN A 187 -5.54 7.92 3.71
CA GLN A 187 -5.48 8.08 5.16
C GLN A 187 -5.71 9.54 5.60
N ARG A 188 -5.51 10.51 4.69
CA ARG A 188 -5.74 11.94 4.94
C ARG A 188 -7.21 12.31 4.67
N PRO A 189 -7.88 13.05 5.58
CA PRO A 189 -9.27 13.48 5.37
C PRO A 189 -9.51 14.23 4.05
N ALA A 190 -8.56 15.07 3.64
CA ALA A 190 -8.67 15.84 2.38
C ALA A 190 -8.72 14.93 1.13
N ALA A 191 -7.99 13.80 1.14
CA ALA A 191 -8.04 12.85 0.04
C ALA A 191 -9.37 12.08 0.04
N ARG A 192 -9.88 11.66 1.20
CA ARG A 192 -11.20 11.01 1.30
C ARG A 192 -12.33 11.94 0.86
N ALA A 193 -12.30 13.20 1.28
CA ALA A 193 -13.26 14.20 0.85
C ALA A 193 -13.30 14.36 -0.68
N PHE A 194 -12.14 14.27 -1.35
CA PHE A 194 -12.07 14.26 -2.81
C PHE A 194 -12.62 12.97 -3.43
N LEU A 195 -12.27 11.81 -2.87
CA LEU A 195 -12.69 10.49 -3.37
C LEU A 195 -14.20 10.25 -3.21
N LEU A 196 -14.78 10.77 -2.12
CA LEU A 196 -16.18 10.62 -1.72
C LEU A 196 -17.08 11.79 -2.15
N ASP A 197 -16.58 12.66 -3.03
CA ASP A 197 -17.38 13.74 -3.63
C ASP A 197 -18.38 13.14 -4.64
N PRO A 198 -19.71 13.18 -4.36
CA PRO A 198 -20.71 12.55 -5.22
C PRO A 198 -20.77 13.14 -6.62
N ASP A 199 -20.40 14.42 -6.78
CA ASP A 199 -20.43 15.12 -8.08
C ASP A 199 -19.29 14.67 -9.01
N ARG A 200 -18.28 13.97 -8.48
CA ARG A 200 -17.10 13.52 -9.24
C ARG A 200 -17.11 12.04 -9.58
N CYS A 201 -17.92 11.24 -8.89
CA CYS A 201 -17.99 9.79 -9.03
C CYS A 201 -16.61 9.10 -9.05
N VAL A 202 -15.68 9.54 -8.18
CA VAL A 202 -14.30 9.03 -8.20
C VAL A 202 -14.20 7.63 -7.63
N VAL A 203 -14.86 7.38 -6.49
CA VAL A 203 -14.82 6.07 -5.81
C VAL A 203 -15.34 4.93 -6.70
N GLN A 204 -16.37 5.17 -7.52
CA GLN A 204 -16.94 4.18 -8.43
C GLN A 204 -15.91 3.66 -9.45
N ARG A 205 -14.98 4.51 -9.89
CA ARG A 205 -13.92 4.11 -10.83
C ARG A 205 -12.91 3.13 -10.22
N LEU A 206 -12.82 3.07 -8.89
CA LEU A 206 -11.95 2.15 -8.18
C LEU A 206 -12.55 0.75 -8.06
N LEU A 207 -13.88 0.65 -8.00
CA LEU A 207 -14.59 -0.60 -7.67
C LEU A 207 -14.21 -1.80 -8.57
N PRO A 208 -14.10 -1.67 -9.91
CA PRO A 208 -13.71 -2.81 -10.75
C PRO A 208 -12.28 -3.33 -10.46
N HIS A 209 -11.43 -2.53 -9.81
CA HIS A 209 -10.06 -2.90 -9.51
C HIS A 209 -9.90 -3.70 -8.22
N THR A 210 -10.97 -3.95 -7.45
CA THR A 210 -10.93 -4.89 -6.31
C THR A 210 -10.59 -6.32 -6.76
N GLN A 211 -10.88 -6.66 -8.02
CA GLN A 211 -10.59 -7.96 -8.63
C GLN A 211 -9.63 -7.85 -9.83
N TYR A 212 -8.74 -6.86 -9.83
CA TYR A 212 -7.80 -6.69 -10.93
C TYR A 212 -6.91 -7.94 -11.11
N PRO A 213 -6.92 -8.61 -12.27
CA PRO A 213 -6.37 -9.96 -12.41
C PRO A 213 -4.85 -10.00 -12.27
N ASP A 214 -4.16 -9.03 -12.85
CA ASP A 214 -2.71 -9.15 -13.09
C ASP A 214 -1.82 -8.66 -11.93
N SER A 215 -2.41 -8.11 -10.85
CA SER A 215 -1.61 -7.47 -9.79
C SER A 215 -2.31 -7.43 -8.43
N SER A 216 -1.78 -8.19 -7.47
CA SER A 216 -2.17 -8.08 -6.05
C SER A 216 -1.82 -6.71 -5.47
N VAL A 217 -0.71 -6.09 -5.88
CA VAL A 217 -0.32 -4.72 -5.48
C VAL A 217 -1.43 -3.72 -5.82
N ARG A 218 -2.01 -3.85 -7.02
CA ARG A 218 -3.12 -2.98 -7.44
C ARG A 218 -4.39 -3.26 -6.64
N ARG A 219 -4.78 -4.53 -6.51
CA ARG A 219 -5.96 -4.93 -5.72
C ARG A 219 -5.85 -4.45 -4.27
N GLY A 220 -4.75 -4.76 -3.60
CA GLY A 220 -4.51 -4.37 -2.21
C GLY A 220 -4.50 -2.87 -1.99
N GLY A 221 -3.87 -2.09 -2.88
CA GLY A 221 -3.91 -0.62 -2.79
C GLY A 221 -5.31 -0.03 -3.00
N VAL A 222 -6.10 -0.60 -3.93
CA VAL A 222 -7.49 -0.17 -4.17
C VAL A 222 -8.38 -0.54 -3.00
N VAL A 223 -8.32 -1.78 -2.53
CA VAL A 223 -9.07 -2.25 -1.36
C VAL A 223 -8.71 -1.43 -0.12
N GLY A 224 -7.42 -1.16 0.12
CA GLY A 224 -6.97 -0.27 1.19
C GLY A 224 -7.53 1.15 1.08
N THR A 225 -7.63 1.68 -0.14
CA THR A 225 -8.28 2.98 -0.40
C THR A 225 -9.77 2.95 -0.06
N LEU A 226 -10.50 1.92 -0.49
CA LEU A 226 -11.93 1.76 -0.20
C LEU A 226 -12.17 1.60 1.31
N ARG A 227 -11.39 0.75 1.99
CA ARG A 227 -11.41 0.60 3.45
C ARG A 227 -11.19 1.93 4.16
N ASN A 228 -10.20 2.72 3.73
CA ASN A 228 -9.95 4.04 4.30
C ASN A 228 -11.15 4.98 4.11
N CYS A 229 -11.82 4.92 2.95
CA CYS A 229 -13.04 5.68 2.69
C CYS A 229 -14.20 5.25 3.58
N CYS A 230 -14.31 3.96 3.94
CA CYS A 230 -15.35 3.47 4.85
C CYS A 230 -15.24 4.00 6.28
N PHE A 231 -14.18 4.68 6.69
CA PHE A 231 -14.15 5.41 7.97
C PHE A 231 -15.06 6.65 7.98
N GLU A 232 -15.45 7.17 6.81
CA GLU A 232 -16.34 8.34 6.72
C GLU A 232 -17.80 7.90 6.81
N HIS A 233 -18.27 7.61 8.02
CA HIS A 233 -19.62 7.05 8.28
C HIS A 233 -20.78 7.87 7.73
N ARG A 234 -20.60 9.18 7.56
CA ARG A 234 -21.58 10.06 6.92
C ARG A 234 -21.90 9.69 5.48
N HIS A 235 -21.02 8.95 4.82
CA HIS A 235 -21.19 8.50 3.45
C HIS A 235 -21.69 7.04 3.35
N HIS A 236 -21.89 6.31 4.45
CA HIS A 236 -22.26 4.88 4.40
C HIS A 236 -23.55 4.62 3.63
N GLU A 237 -24.61 5.39 3.87
CA GLU A 237 -25.87 5.24 3.14
C GLU A 237 -25.70 5.48 1.62
N TRP A 238 -24.83 6.42 1.24
CA TRP A 238 -24.53 6.70 -0.17
C TRP A 238 -23.65 5.61 -0.80
N LEU A 239 -22.63 5.16 -0.07
CA LEU A 239 -21.70 4.11 -0.51
C LEU A 239 -22.42 2.77 -0.73
N LEU A 240 -23.34 2.42 0.18
CA LEU A 240 -24.16 1.21 0.09
C LEU A 240 -25.40 1.39 -0.79
N GLY A 241 -25.76 2.63 -1.10
CA GLY A 241 -26.89 2.98 -1.96
C GLY A 241 -26.61 2.73 -3.45
N PRO A 242 -27.64 2.82 -4.29
CA PRO A 242 -27.58 2.41 -5.70
C PRO A 242 -26.66 3.27 -6.58
N GLU A 243 -26.19 4.43 -6.09
CA GLU A 243 -25.31 5.33 -6.84
C GLU A 243 -23.85 4.90 -6.82
N VAL A 244 -23.44 4.14 -5.79
CA VAL A 244 -22.09 3.58 -5.66
C VAL A 244 -22.15 2.06 -5.68
N ASP A 245 -23.10 1.47 -4.94
CA ASP A 245 -23.30 0.03 -4.80
C ASP A 245 -21.99 -0.69 -4.46
N ILE A 246 -21.32 -0.25 -3.38
CA ILE A 246 -19.98 -0.71 -3.03
C ILE A 246 -19.94 -2.19 -2.60
N LEU A 247 -21.02 -2.67 -1.97
CA LEU A 247 -21.02 -3.94 -1.24
C LEU A 247 -20.75 -5.16 -2.14
N PRO A 248 -21.36 -5.30 -3.33
CA PRO A 248 -21.02 -6.38 -4.26
C PRO A 248 -19.53 -6.44 -4.61
N PHE A 249 -18.87 -5.28 -4.80
CA PHE A 249 -17.44 -5.23 -5.13
C PHE A 249 -16.51 -5.61 -3.97
N LEU A 250 -17.00 -5.53 -2.73
CA LEU A 250 -16.30 -5.99 -1.54
C LEU A 250 -16.54 -7.49 -1.27
N LEU A 251 -17.75 -7.98 -1.54
CA LEU A 251 -18.14 -9.37 -1.31
C LEU A 251 -17.67 -10.32 -2.42
N LEU A 252 -17.67 -9.89 -3.68
CA LEU A 252 -17.34 -10.76 -4.81
C LEU A 252 -15.91 -11.34 -4.76
N PRO A 253 -14.86 -10.61 -4.35
CA PRO A 253 -13.55 -11.23 -4.13
C PRO A 253 -13.54 -12.25 -2.96
N LEU A 254 -14.48 -12.17 -2.02
CA LEU A 254 -14.61 -13.09 -0.89
C LEU A 254 -15.46 -14.34 -1.21
N ALA A 255 -16.27 -14.28 -2.28
CA ALA A 255 -17.12 -15.38 -2.72
C ALA A 255 -16.34 -16.50 -3.43
N GLY A 256 -16.71 -17.74 -3.16
CA GLY A 256 -16.19 -18.93 -3.84
C GLY A 256 -17.22 -19.53 -4.81
N PRO A 257 -17.04 -20.81 -5.19
CA PRO A 257 -17.91 -21.52 -6.14
C PRO A 257 -19.11 -22.20 -5.45
N GLU A 258 -19.51 -21.75 -4.26
CA GLU A 258 -20.58 -22.39 -3.49
C GLU A 258 -21.96 -22.23 -4.14
N ASP A 259 -22.77 -23.28 -4.05
CA ASP A 259 -24.17 -23.29 -4.48
C ASP A 259 -25.08 -22.83 -3.34
N PHE A 260 -25.90 -21.81 -3.59
CA PHE A 260 -26.95 -21.36 -2.67
C PHE A 260 -28.33 -21.84 -3.16
N SER A 261 -29.27 -22.00 -2.23
CA SER A 261 -30.67 -22.28 -2.57
C SER A 261 -31.32 -21.12 -3.34
N GLU A 262 -32.43 -21.37 -4.05
CA GLU A 262 -33.14 -20.33 -4.80
C GLU A 262 -33.56 -19.15 -3.89
N GLU A 263 -34.04 -19.43 -2.67
CA GLU A 263 -34.42 -18.42 -1.69
C GLU A 263 -33.23 -17.59 -1.18
N GLU A 264 -32.05 -18.20 -1.07
CA GLU A 264 -30.80 -17.50 -0.70
C GLU A 264 -30.29 -16.65 -1.87
N MET A 265 -30.36 -17.16 -3.10
CA MET A 265 -29.97 -16.43 -4.31
C MET A 265 -30.80 -15.16 -4.52
N GLU A 266 -32.11 -15.20 -4.24
CA GLU A 266 -32.99 -14.02 -4.34
C GLU A 266 -32.57 -12.85 -3.42
N ARG A 267 -31.80 -13.12 -2.36
CA ARG A 267 -31.31 -12.10 -1.42
C ARG A 267 -29.96 -11.51 -1.82
N LEU A 268 -29.20 -12.21 -2.66
CA LEU A 268 -27.87 -11.76 -3.07
C LEU A 268 -27.97 -10.70 -4.17
N PRO A 269 -27.04 -9.72 -4.20
CA PRO A 269 -26.85 -8.86 -5.36
C PRO A 269 -26.63 -9.67 -6.64
N VAL A 270 -27.06 -9.13 -7.78
CA VAL A 270 -27.03 -9.82 -9.08
C VAL A 270 -25.63 -10.34 -9.42
N ASP A 271 -24.59 -9.57 -9.14
CA ASP A 271 -23.20 -9.93 -9.44
C ASP A 271 -22.65 -11.09 -8.58
N LEU A 272 -23.35 -11.46 -7.50
CA LEU A 272 -23.02 -12.58 -6.61
C LEU A 272 -23.87 -13.82 -6.85
N GLN A 273 -24.87 -13.74 -7.73
CA GLN A 273 -25.74 -14.87 -8.04
C GLN A 273 -25.10 -15.78 -9.10
N TYR A 274 -25.28 -17.09 -8.94
CA TYR A 274 -24.88 -18.11 -9.93
C TYR A 274 -23.44 -17.98 -10.42
N LEU A 275 -22.50 -17.81 -9.48
CA LEU A 275 -21.07 -17.75 -9.77
C LEU A 275 -20.60 -19.05 -10.46
N PRO A 276 -19.62 -18.96 -11.37
CA PRO A 276 -19.18 -20.14 -12.10
C PRO A 276 -18.37 -21.08 -11.19
N PRO A 277 -18.30 -22.39 -11.51
CA PRO A 277 -17.63 -23.38 -10.65
C PRO A 277 -16.11 -23.18 -10.53
N ASP A 278 -15.50 -22.39 -11.42
CA ASP A 278 -14.09 -22.01 -11.36
C ASP A 278 -13.85 -20.70 -10.56
N LYS A 279 -14.90 -20.07 -10.02
CA LYS A 279 -14.79 -18.87 -9.18
C LYS A 279 -13.85 -19.13 -8.00
N GLN A 280 -12.76 -18.37 -7.96
CA GLN A 280 -11.82 -18.38 -6.85
C GLN A 280 -12.01 -17.15 -5.97
N ARG A 281 -11.77 -17.32 -4.68
CA ARG A 281 -11.61 -16.23 -3.73
C ARG A 281 -10.31 -15.48 -3.98
N GLU A 282 -10.20 -14.27 -3.45
CA GLU A 282 -8.95 -13.52 -3.43
C GLU A 282 -7.84 -14.38 -2.79
N PRO A 283 -6.73 -14.67 -3.49
CA PRO A 283 -5.68 -15.52 -2.96
C PRO A 283 -4.87 -14.87 -1.82
N ASP A 284 -4.79 -13.54 -1.79
CA ASP A 284 -4.00 -12.80 -0.80
C ASP A 284 -4.79 -12.59 0.51
N ALA A 285 -4.26 -13.12 1.61
CA ALA A 285 -4.89 -13.07 2.93
C ALA A 285 -5.06 -11.65 3.47
N ASP A 286 -4.07 -10.78 3.26
CA ASP A 286 -4.12 -9.40 3.72
C ASP A 286 -5.22 -8.64 2.97
N ILE A 287 -5.40 -8.92 1.68
CA ILE A 287 -6.50 -8.34 0.90
C ILE A 287 -7.86 -8.86 1.39
N ARG A 288 -8.00 -10.17 1.65
CA ARG A 288 -9.23 -10.73 2.24
C ARG A 288 -9.57 -10.07 3.58
N LYS A 289 -8.59 -9.92 4.47
CA LYS A 289 -8.75 -9.21 5.75
C LYS A 289 -9.22 -7.78 5.55
N MET A 290 -8.57 -7.02 4.66
CA MET A 290 -8.97 -5.64 4.38
C MET A 290 -10.38 -5.51 3.80
N LEU A 291 -10.84 -6.47 2.99
CA LEU A 291 -12.22 -6.50 2.47
C LEU A 291 -13.23 -6.72 3.60
N VAL A 292 -12.97 -7.70 4.48
CA VAL A 292 -13.79 -7.97 5.66
C VAL A 292 -13.85 -6.74 6.57
N GLU A 293 -12.71 -6.09 6.82
CA GLU A 293 -12.64 -4.87 7.63
C GLU A 293 -13.36 -3.68 6.97
N ALA A 294 -13.33 -3.56 5.64
CA ALA A 294 -14.08 -2.54 4.92
C ALA A 294 -15.61 -2.74 5.09
N ILE A 295 -16.09 -3.98 5.03
CA ILE A 295 -17.49 -4.33 5.27
C ILE A 295 -17.85 -4.07 6.75
N MET A 296 -16.97 -4.45 7.68
CA MET A 296 -17.14 -4.15 9.11
C MET A 296 -17.32 -2.65 9.36
N LEU A 297 -16.51 -1.80 8.74
CA LEU A 297 -16.67 -0.35 8.86
C LEU A 297 -18.04 0.13 8.35
N LEU A 298 -18.54 -0.42 7.24
CA LEU A 298 -19.88 -0.11 6.71
C LEU A 298 -21.01 -0.54 7.67
N THR A 299 -20.75 -1.49 8.58
CA THR A 299 -21.69 -1.91 9.64
C THR A 299 -21.62 -1.08 10.92
N ALA A 300 -20.83 0.01 10.95
CA ALA A 300 -20.76 0.88 12.11
C ALA A 300 -22.09 1.60 12.42
N THR A 301 -22.87 1.91 11.39
CA THR A 301 -24.15 2.61 11.51
C THR A 301 -25.33 1.65 11.43
N ALA A 302 -26.43 1.94 12.12
CA ALA A 302 -27.64 1.12 12.08
C ALA A 302 -28.20 0.95 10.65
N PRO A 303 -28.32 2.00 9.81
CA PRO A 303 -28.70 1.84 8.41
C PRO A 303 -27.71 0.97 7.63
N GLY A 304 -26.41 1.11 7.90
CA GLY A 304 -25.36 0.31 7.28
C GLY A 304 -25.47 -1.18 7.62
N ARG A 305 -25.66 -1.52 8.91
CA ARG A 305 -25.93 -2.90 9.35
C ARG A 305 -27.13 -3.49 8.63
N GLN A 306 -28.23 -2.74 8.61
CA GLN A 306 -29.46 -3.20 7.98
C GLN A 306 -29.26 -3.48 6.49
N GLN A 307 -28.64 -2.56 5.75
CA GLN A 307 -28.39 -2.73 4.32
C GLN A 307 -27.44 -3.89 4.02
N VAL A 308 -26.37 -4.08 4.80
CA VAL A 308 -25.43 -5.20 4.63
C VAL A 308 -26.13 -6.54 4.92
N ARG A 309 -27.02 -6.60 5.93
CA ARG A 309 -27.86 -7.78 6.21
C ARG A 309 -28.84 -8.07 5.07
N ASP A 310 -29.54 -7.05 4.59
CA ASP A 310 -30.58 -7.17 3.57
C ASP A 310 -30.06 -7.64 2.21
N GLN A 311 -28.80 -7.31 1.88
CA GLN A 311 -28.11 -7.78 0.68
C GLN A 311 -27.44 -9.16 0.86
N GLY A 312 -27.79 -9.92 1.90
CA GLY A 312 -27.36 -11.32 2.05
C GLY A 312 -25.87 -11.52 2.34
N ALA A 313 -25.14 -10.49 2.82
CA ALA A 313 -23.69 -10.59 3.08
C ALA A 313 -23.31 -11.76 4.00
N TYR A 314 -24.17 -12.09 4.97
CA TYR A 314 -23.99 -13.24 5.86
C TYR A 314 -23.78 -14.56 5.11
N LEU A 315 -24.45 -14.77 3.97
CA LEU A 315 -24.34 -16.00 3.19
C LEU A 315 -22.91 -16.18 2.66
N ILE A 316 -22.34 -15.13 2.09
CA ILE A 316 -20.97 -15.14 1.58
C ILE A 316 -19.96 -15.30 2.71
N LEU A 317 -20.17 -14.59 3.84
CA LEU A 317 -19.27 -14.61 4.98
C LEU A 317 -19.29 -15.96 5.71
N ARG A 318 -20.43 -16.64 5.79
CA ARG A 318 -20.54 -17.99 6.37
C ARG A 318 -19.65 -18.97 5.61
N GLU A 319 -19.76 -18.98 4.27
CA GLU A 319 -18.94 -19.87 3.44
C GLU A 319 -17.46 -19.47 3.46
N LEU A 320 -17.16 -18.16 3.47
CA LEU A 320 -15.79 -17.66 3.66
C LEU A 320 -15.19 -18.18 4.97
N HIS A 321 -15.88 -17.99 6.11
CA HIS A 321 -15.40 -18.42 7.42
C HIS A 321 -15.14 -19.93 7.48
N SER A 322 -16.01 -20.75 6.88
CA SER A 322 -15.82 -22.20 6.81
C SER A 322 -14.65 -22.63 5.93
N TRP A 323 -14.33 -21.85 4.89
CA TRP A 323 -13.23 -22.14 3.96
C TRP A 323 -11.88 -21.54 4.40
N GLU A 324 -11.88 -20.42 5.12
CA GLU A 324 -10.71 -19.56 5.34
C GLU A 324 -9.59 -20.29 6.10
N PRO A 325 -8.41 -20.47 5.47
CA PRO A 325 -7.28 -21.11 6.14
C PRO A 325 -6.56 -20.18 7.13
N GLU A 326 -6.58 -18.86 6.92
CA GLU A 326 -5.78 -17.93 7.72
C GLU A 326 -6.50 -17.54 9.02
N PRO A 327 -5.94 -17.85 10.21
CA PRO A 327 -6.63 -17.63 11.48
C PRO A 327 -7.04 -16.18 11.71
N ASP A 328 -6.19 -15.23 11.33
CA ASP A 328 -6.44 -13.80 11.42
C ASP A 328 -7.63 -13.33 10.59
N VAL A 329 -7.77 -13.86 9.38
CA VAL A 329 -8.87 -13.52 8.47
C VAL A 329 -10.16 -14.17 8.96
N ARG A 330 -10.07 -15.41 9.43
CA ARG A 330 -11.19 -16.15 10.02
C ARG A 330 -11.74 -15.42 11.25
N ALA A 331 -10.89 -14.95 12.15
CA ALA A 331 -11.29 -14.17 13.33
C ALA A 331 -11.97 -12.84 12.94
N ALA A 332 -11.40 -12.11 11.97
CA ALA A 332 -12.04 -10.89 11.45
C ALA A 332 -13.42 -11.17 10.84
N CYS A 333 -13.55 -12.28 10.11
CA CYS A 333 -14.81 -12.74 9.52
C CYS A 333 -15.82 -13.14 10.60
N GLU A 334 -15.39 -13.83 11.66
CA GLU A 334 -16.25 -14.20 12.79
C GLU A 334 -16.80 -12.96 13.49
N LYS A 335 -15.96 -11.95 13.79
CA LYS A 335 -16.39 -10.67 14.37
C LYS A 335 -17.46 -10.00 13.50
N LEU A 336 -17.27 -9.98 12.18
CA LEU A 336 -18.26 -9.41 11.26
C LEU A 336 -19.57 -10.20 11.26
N ILE A 337 -19.49 -11.53 11.22
CA ILE A 337 -20.68 -12.39 11.31
C ILE A 337 -21.45 -12.12 12.60
N GLN A 338 -20.77 -11.99 13.75
CA GLN A 338 -21.39 -11.68 15.03
C GLN A 338 -22.17 -10.35 14.98
N VAL A 339 -21.64 -9.31 14.32
CA VAL A 339 -22.35 -8.04 14.12
C VAL A 339 -23.60 -8.22 13.25
N LEU A 340 -23.52 -9.06 12.20
CA LEU A 340 -24.63 -9.27 11.28
C LEU A 340 -25.76 -10.11 11.88
N ILE A 341 -25.45 -11.11 12.72
CA ILE A 341 -26.46 -11.97 13.35
C ILE A 341 -26.97 -11.41 14.69
N GLY A 342 -26.21 -10.52 15.33
CA GLY A 342 -26.55 -9.93 16.61
C GLY A 342 -27.76 -9.01 16.55
N ASP A 343 -28.41 -8.85 17.70
CA ASP A 343 -29.51 -7.89 17.86
C ASP A 343 -29.02 -6.46 17.61
N GLU A 344 -29.93 -5.61 17.16
CA GLU A 344 -29.63 -4.19 16.95
C GLU A 344 -29.29 -3.52 18.29
N PRO A 345 -28.21 -2.71 18.37
CA PRO A 345 -27.83 -2.01 19.59
C PRO A 345 -28.95 -1.12 20.16
N GLU A 346 -28.86 -0.82 21.46
CA GLU A 346 -29.84 0.03 22.15
C GLU A 346 -29.93 1.44 21.53
N PRO A 347 -31.09 2.12 21.65
CA PRO A 347 -31.23 3.51 21.20
C PRO A 347 -30.14 4.42 21.81
N GLY A 348 -29.47 5.22 20.98
CA GLY A 348 -28.26 5.97 21.33
C GLY A 348 -26.94 5.29 20.95
N MET A 349 -26.98 4.04 20.48
CA MET A 349 -25.83 3.28 19.94
C MET A 349 -25.94 3.04 18.44
N GLU A 350 -26.66 3.91 17.72
CA GLU A 350 -26.93 3.72 16.29
C GLU A 350 -25.64 3.81 15.47
N ASN A 351 -24.68 4.65 15.89
CA ASN A 351 -23.37 4.78 15.25
C ASN A 351 -22.24 4.40 16.21
N LEU A 352 -21.73 3.18 16.05
CA LEU A 352 -20.71 2.60 16.92
C LEU A 352 -19.37 3.37 16.90
N LEU A 353 -19.12 4.19 15.87
CA LEU A 353 -17.92 5.03 15.77
C LEU A 353 -18.00 6.33 16.58
N GLU A 354 -19.19 6.72 17.06
CA GLU A 354 -19.41 7.93 17.86
C GLU A 354 -19.72 7.63 19.33
N VAL A 355 -19.88 6.35 19.68
CA VAL A 355 -20.16 5.90 21.05
C VAL A 355 -18.95 6.14 21.95
N GLN A 356 -19.18 6.75 23.11
CA GLN A 356 -18.18 6.82 24.17
C GLN A 356 -18.16 5.51 24.94
N VAL A 357 -17.06 4.76 24.82
CA VAL A 357 -16.86 3.52 25.55
C VAL A 357 -16.33 3.85 26.96
N PRO A 358 -16.99 3.40 28.04
CA PRO A 358 -16.45 3.54 29.40
C PRO A 358 -15.09 2.86 29.56
N GLU A 359 -14.19 3.44 30.35
CA GLU A 359 -12.81 2.94 30.51
C GLU A 359 -12.73 1.48 31.00
N ASP A 360 -13.68 1.04 31.82
CA ASP A 360 -13.75 -0.33 32.32
C ASP A 360 -14.13 -1.34 31.22
N VAL A 361 -15.04 -0.95 30.33
CA VAL A 361 -15.42 -1.73 29.15
C VAL A 361 -14.26 -1.77 28.16
N GLU A 362 -13.60 -0.64 27.93
CA GLU A 362 -12.42 -0.57 27.05
C GLU A 362 -11.31 -1.50 27.54
N GLN A 363 -11.00 -1.51 28.84
CA GLN A 363 -10.03 -2.41 29.43
C GLN A 363 -10.43 -3.89 29.29
N GLN A 364 -11.71 -4.21 29.42
CA GLN A 364 -12.20 -5.58 29.22
C GLN A 364 -12.06 -6.02 27.77
N LEU A 365 -12.42 -5.16 26.80
CA LEU A 365 -12.26 -5.43 25.37
C LEU A 365 -10.78 -5.64 25.02
N GLN A 366 -9.89 -4.78 25.51
CA GLN A 366 -8.44 -4.94 25.33
C GLN A 366 -7.90 -6.26 25.91
N GLN A 367 -8.40 -6.69 27.08
CA GLN A 367 -8.01 -7.98 27.66
C GLN A 367 -8.50 -9.16 26.83
N LEU A 368 -9.72 -9.09 26.29
CA LEU A 368 -10.27 -10.12 25.42
C LEU A 368 -9.48 -10.20 24.10
N ASP A 369 -9.18 -9.06 23.48
CA ASP A 369 -8.37 -9.00 22.25
C ASP A 369 -6.97 -9.60 22.48
N CYS A 370 -6.30 -9.28 23.60
CA CYS A 370 -5.02 -9.89 23.96
C CYS A 370 -5.12 -11.41 24.12
N GLN A 371 -6.19 -11.91 24.78
CA GLN A 371 -6.39 -13.34 24.98
C GLN A 371 -6.67 -14.07 23.66
N GLU A 372 -7.44 -13.46 22.77
CA GLU A 372 -7.71 -13.98 21.43
C GLU A 372 -6.42 -14.06 20.61
N GLN A 373 -5.60 -13.02 20.67
CA GLN A 373 -4.32 -12.98 19.95
C GLN A 373 -3.33 -14.04 20.45
N GLU A 374 -3.23 -14.24 21.76
CA GLU A 374 -2.45 -15.35 22.34
C GLU A 374 -2.98 -16.73 21.92
N GLN A 375 -4.30 -16.89 21.74
CA GLN A 375 -4.89 -18.14 21.27
C GLN A 375 -4.54 -18.41 19.81
N LEU A 376 -4.65 -17.40 18.96
CA LEU A 376 -4.28 -17.48 17.54
C LEU A 376 -2.79 -17.82 17.38
N GLU A 377 -1.91 -17.18 18.15
CA GLU A 377 -0.47 -17.49 18.16
C GLU A 377 -0.21 -18.96 18.55
N ARG A 378 -0.88 -19.45 19.60
CA ARG A 378 -0.75 -20.85 20.04
C ARG A 378 -1.29 -21.85 19.03
N GLU A 379 -2.37 -21.51 18.31
CA GLU A 379 -2.90 -22.34 17.24
C GLU A 379 -1.91 -22.43 16.07
N GLN A 380 -1.35 -21.29 15.65
CA GLN A 380 -0.31 -21.26 14.61
C GLN A 380 0.94 -22.05 15.01
N GLU A 381 1.43 -21.89 16.24
CA GLU A 381 2.56 -22.66 16.75
C GLU A 381 2.30 -24.18 16.69
N ARG A 382 1.10 -24.61 17.10
CA ARG A 382 0.71 -26.04 17.05
C ARG A 382 0.61 -26.56 15.63
N GLU A 383 0.08 -25.77 14.69
CA GLU A 383 0.01 -26.17 13.29
C GLU A 383 1.40 -26.30 12.66
N LEU A 384 2.34 -25.40 13.01
CA LEU A 384 3.74 -25.49 12.60
C LEU A 384 4.44 -26.72 13.18
N GLU A 385 4.17 -27.09 14.44
CA GLU A 385 4.72 -28.30 15.07
C GLU A 385 4.20 -29.60 14.45
N LEU A 386 2.96 -29.58 13.93
CA LEU A 386 2.30 -30.74 13.31
C LEU A 386 2.56 -30.85 11.81
N ALA A 387 3.18 -29.85 11.18
CA ALA A 387 3.51 -29.85 9.76
C ALA A 387 4.59 -30.91 9.43
N PRO A 388 4.34 -31.85 8.50
CA PRO A 388 5.33 -32.88 8.14
C PRO A 388 6.56 -32.26 7.45
N GLU A 389 7.76 -32.76 7.77
CA GLU A 389 9.00 -32.30 7.11
C GLU A 389 8.92 -32.49 5.58
N PRO A 390 9.41 -31.51 4.78
CA PRO A 390 9.44 -31.65 3.34
C PRO A 390 10.32 -32.85 2.96
N TRP A 391 9.73 -33.80 2.23
CA TRP A 391 10.39 -35.00 1.72
C TRP A 391 11.59 -34.60 0.84
N VAL A 392 12.80 -34.67 1.39
CA VAL A 392 14.03 -34.58 0.62
C VAL A 392 14.17 -35.89 -0.17
N GLU A 393 13.82 -35.84 -1.45
CA GLU A 393 14.16 -36.90 -2.42
C GLU A 393 15.68 -37.10 -2.42
N ARG A 394 16.15 -38.15 -1.73
CA ARG A 394 17.51 -38.64 -1.88
C ARG A 394 17.62 -39.24 -3.27
N ALA A 395 18.18 -38.46 -4.20
CA ALA A 395 18.64 -38.97 -5.48
C ALA A 395 19.54 -40.19 -5.23
N THR A 396 19.09 -41.34 -5.74
CA THR A 396 19.90 -42.56 -5.78
C THR A 396 20.92 -42.42 -6.92
N PRO A 397 22.22 -42.63 -6.66
CA PRO A 397 23.22 -42.58 -7.71
C PRO A 397 23.07 -43.81 -8.61
N THR A 398 22.95 -43.59 -9.92
CA THR A 398 23.14 -44.62 -10.95
C THR A 398 24.48 -44.44 -11.62
#